data_AF-A0A378SIJ8-F1
#
_entry.id   AF-A0A378SIJ8-F1
#
_cell.length_a   1.000
_cell.length_b   1.000
_cell.length_c   1.000
_cell.angle_alpha   90.00
_cell.angle_beta   90.00
_cell.angle_gamma   90.00
#
_symmetry.space_group_name_H-M   'P 1'
#
loop_
_entity.id
_entity.type
_entity.pdbx_description
1 polymer ?
#
loop_
_entity_poly.entity_id
_entity_poly.type
_entity_poly.pdbx_seq_one_letter_code
_entity_poly.pdbx_strand_id
1 'polypeptide(L)'
;MQACWNAISAQYLGEMTDSHSGSSVQRIATTAGLFTAVAGTALLGTPERLGPLIGLTGKRDAQLVGALDLALVPGLLFGRPRWPWLAARAASNLVTVGFVLRRGTDDRSRRNARVFSAALALATVTDLRAAYTGARPTTAT
;
A
#
# COMPACT_ATOMS: atom_id res chain seq x y z
N MET A 1 -13.45 -14.40 -43.41
CA MET A 1 -12.30 -13.55 -43.02
C MET A 1 -12.64 -12.56 -41.91
N GLN A 2 -13.76 -11.83 -41.96
CA GLN A 2 -14.17 -10.84 -40.94
C GLN A 2 -14.19 -11.38 -39.49
N ALA A 3 -14.71 -12.60 -39.28
CA ALA A 3 -14.76 -13.22 -37.95
C ALA A 3 -13.36 -13.53 -37.38
N CYS A 4 -12.40 -13.90 -38.23
CA CYS A 4 -11.01 -14.16 -37.83
C CYS A 4 -10.28 -12.86 -37.46
N TRP A 5 -10.53 -11.78 -38.19
CA TRP A 5 -9.99 -10.46 -37.88
C TRP A 5 -10.47 -9.91 -36.53
N ASN A 6 -11.77 -10.09 -36.21
CA ASN A 6 -12.33 -9.65 -34.92
C ASN A 6 -11.74 -10.43 -33.74
N ALA A 7 -11.53 -11.74 -33.90
CA ALA A 7 -10.92 -12.59 -32.88
C ALA A 7 -9.47 -12.17 -32.57
N ILE A 8 -8.66 -11.96 -33.61
CA ILE A 8 -7.26 -11.51 -33.46
C ILE A 8 -7.20 -10.12 -32.80
N SER A 9 -8.06 -9.19 -33.24
CA SER A 9 -8.11 -7.84 -32.67
C SER A 9 -8.48 -7.85 -31.19
N ALA A 10 -9.44 -8.69 -30.78
CA ALA A 10 -9.84 -8.84 -29.39
C ALA A 10 -8.73 -9.46 -28.52
N GLN A 11 -8.02 -10.46 -29.04
CA GLN A 11 -6.93 -11.12 -28.33
C GLN A 11 -5.73 -10.17 -28.13
N TYR A 12 -5.35 -9.42 -29.16
CA TYR A 12 -4.25 -8.45 -29.10
C TYR A 12 -4.55 -7.29 -28.15
N LEU A 13 -5.80 -6.82 -28.11
CA LEU A 13 -6.24 -5.80 -27.15
C LEU A 13 -6.21 -6.33 -25.72
N GLY A 14 -6.63 -7.59 -25.48
CA GLY A 14 -6.55 -8.24 -24.18
C GLY A 14 -5.11 -8.30 -23.64
N GLU A 15 -4.18 -8.82 -24.46
CA GLU A 15 -2.76 -8.92 -24.10
C GLU A 15 -2.12 -7.56 -23.77
N MET A 16 -2.47 -6.50 -24.51
CA MET A 16 -1.98 -5.14 -24.23
C MET A 16 -2.48 -4.61 -22.89
N THR A 17 -3.76 -4.85 -22.56
CA THR A 17 -4.36 -4.37 -21.30
C THR A 17 -3.83 -5.11 -20.07
N ASP A 18 -3.57 -6.41 -20.18
CA ASP A 18 -3.00 -7.22 -19.11
C ASP A 18 -1.55 -6.84 -18.83
N SER A 19 -0.76 -6.60 -19.89
CA SER A 19 0.63 -6.13 -19.79
C SER A 19 0.73 -4.75 -19.09
N HIS A 20 -0.17 -3.83 -19.42
CA HIS A 20 -0.25 -2.51 -18.78
C HIS A 20 -0.64 -2.61 -17.30
N SER A 21 -1.58 -3.50 -16.98
CA SER A 21 -2.04 -3.71 -15.60
C SER A 21 -0.94 -4.33 -14.73
N GLY A 22 -0.25 -5.36 -15.22
CA GLY A 22 0.85 -6.01 -14.50
C GLY A 22 2.02 -5.06 -14.20
N SER A 23 2.42 -4.25 -15.19
CA SER A 23 3.49 -3.26 -14.99
C SER A 23 3.10 -2.15 -14.00
N SER A 24 1.83 -1.74 -13.98
CA SER A 24 1.30 -0.75 -13.03
C SER A 24 1.26 -1.31 -11.60
N VAL A 25 0.75 -2.51 -11.40
CA VAL A 25 0.74 -3.19 -10.08
C VAL A 25 2.16 -3.37 -9.55
N GLN A 26 3.09 -3.77 -10.42
CA GLN A 26 4.51 -3.88 -10.08
C GLN A 26 5.10 -2.54 -9.63
N ARG A 27 4.88 -1.46 -10.39
CA ARG A 27 5.36 -0.11 -10.02
C ARG A 27 4.76 0.36 -8.70
N ILE A 28 3.45 0.22 -8.52
CA ILE A 28 2.76 0.61 -7.28
C ILE A 28 3.35 -0.17 -6.10
N ALA A 29 3.46 -1.49 -6.18
CA ALA A 29 4.02 -2.32 -5.11
C ALA A 29 5.48 -1.98 -4.78
N THR A 30 6.32 -1.72 -5.79
CA THR A 30 7.72 -1.31 -5.56
C THR A 30 7.78 0.05 -4.87
N THR A 31 7.07 1.06 -5.39
CA THR A 31 7.04 2.41 -4.80
C THR A 31 6.52 2.37 -3.37
N ALA A 32 5.40 1.66 -3.16
CA ALA A 32 4.81 1.42 -1.86
C ALA A 32 5.83 0.76 -0.91
N GLY A 33 6.48 -0.32 -1.33
CA GLY A 33 7.49 -1.03 -0.55
C GLY A 33 8.67 -0.14 -0.15
N LEU A 34 9.19 0.68 -1.06
CA LEU A 34 10.28 1.63 -0.77
C LEU A 34 9.85 2.71 0.23
N PHE A 35 8.68 3.33 0.03
CA PHE A 35 8.16 4.33 0.96
C PHE A 35 7.95 3.76 2.35
N THR A 36 7.40 2.56 2.45
CA THR A 36 7.19 1.87 3.75
C THR A 36 8.48 1.45 4.40
N ALA A 37 9.50 1.05 3.64
CA ALA A 37 10.82 0.78 4.19
C ALA A 37 11.44 2.03 4.81
N VAL A 38 11.38 3.16 4.11
CA VAL A 38 11.90 4.45 4.61
C VAL A 38 11.12 4.88 5.85
N ALA A 39 9.78 4.89 5.78
CA ALA A 39 8.94 5.30 6.90
C ALA A 39 9.12 4.41 8.13
N GLY A 40 9.08 3.09 7.95
CA GLY A 40 9.23 2.13 9.04
C GLY A 40 10.61 2.19 9.71
N THR A 41 11.68 2.30 8.91
CA THR A 41 13.04 2.47 9.42
C THR A 41 13.17 3.78 10.21
N ALA A 42 12.61 4.87 9.69
CA ALA A 42 12.68 6.17 10.33
C ALA A 42 11.92 6.19 11.67
N LEU A 43 10.74 5.55 11.72
CA LEU A 43 9.95 5.40 12.95
C LEU A 43 10.63 4.50 13.98
N LEU A 44 11.35 3.46 13.58
CA LEU A 44 12.13 2.63 14.50
C LEU A 44 13.39 3.32 15.02
N GLY A 45 14.11 4.04 14.15
CA GLY A 45 15.38 4.69 14.49
C GLY A 45 15.22 6.00 15.26
N THR A 46 14.18 6.78 14.94
CA THR A 46 13.93 8.10 15.57
C THR A 46 12.46 8.29 16.02
N PRO A 47 11.91 7.36 16.81
CA PRO A 47 10.48 7.37 17.19
C PRO A 47 10.05 8.66 17.89
N GLU A 48 10.92 9.25 18.71
CA GLU A 48 10.63 10.46 19.48
C GLU A 48 10.52 11.73 18.61
N ARG A 49 11.15 11.73 17.42
CA ARG A 49 11.09 12.86 16.48
C ARG A 49 9.95 12.72 15.48
N LEU A 50 9.70 11.51 15.01
CA LEU A 50 8.75 11.26 13.92
C LEU A 50 7.37 10.80 14.39
N GLY A 51 7.27 10.15 15.55
CA GLY A 51 5.99 9.82 16.18
C GLY A 51 5.06 11.03 16.28
N PRO A 52 5.52 12.19 16.80
CA PRO A 52 4.68 13.38 16.93
C PRO A 52 4.15 13.91 15.59
N LEU A 53 4.87 13.71 14.48
CA LEU A 53 4.43 14.14 13.14
C LEU A 53 3.22 13.35 12.66
N ILE A 54 3.11 12.08 13.06
CA ILE A 54 1.96 11.23 12.76
C ILE A 54 0.92 11.24 13.89
N GLY A 55 1.12 12.04 14.94
CA GLY A 55 0.18 12.16 16.06
C GLY A 55 0.34 11.09 17.15
N LEU A 56 1.51 10.45 17.23
CA LEU A 56 1.90 9.53 18.30
C LEU A 56 2.91 10.18 19.24
N THR A 57 2.56 10.33 20.51
CA THR A 57 3.46 10.88 21.54
C THR A 57 4.27 9.79 22.25
N GLY A 58 3.80 8.54 22.20
CA GLY A 58 4.49 7.39 22.79
C GLY A 58 5.58 6.80 21.88
N LYS A 59 6.81 6.68 22.41
CA LYS A 59 7.94 6.04 21.72
C LYS A 59 7.61 4.63 21.22
N ARG A 60 7.05 3.79 22.09
CA ARG A 60 6.70 2.40 21.77
C ARG A 60 5.62 2.32 20.69
N ASP A 61 4.65 3.23 20.71
CA ASP A 61 3.57 3.28 19.73
C ASP A 61 4.13 3.58 18.33
N ALA A 62 5.05 4.53 18.20
CA ALA A 62 5.72 4.84 16.94
C ALA A 62 6.59 3.66 16.44
N GLN A 63 7.30 2.98 17.34
CA GLN A 63 8.09 1.80 17.00
C GLN A 63 7.22 0.62 16.54
N LEU A 64 6.04 0.42 17.13
CA LEU A 64 5.10 -0.62 16.71
C LEU A 64 4.61 -0.40 15.28
N VAL A 65 4.25 0.85 14.94
CA VAL A 65 3.88 1.20 13.56
C VAL A 65 5.06 0.96 12.61
N GLY A 66 6.27 1.39 12.98
CA GLY A 66 7.46 1.16 12.16
C GLY A 66 7.80 -0.32 11.97
N ALA A 67 7.64 -1.14 13.01
CA ALA A 67 7.84 -2.58 12.93
C ALA A 67 6.81 -3.27 12.02
N LEU A 68 5.54 -2.88 12.12
CA LEU A 68 4.48 -3.37 11.25
C LEU A 68 4.76 -3.05 9.78
N ASP A 69 5.19 -1.81 9.50
CA ASP A 69 5.58 -1.37 8.17
C ASP A 69 6.73 -2.21 7.61
N LEU A 70 7.81 -2.40 8.38
CA LEU A 70 8.96 -3.19 7.93
C LEU A 70 8.64 -4.67 7.72
N ALA A 71 7.71 -5.25 8.46
CA ALA A 71 7.29 -6.64 8.27
C ALA A 71 6.67 -6.88 6.87
N LEU A 72 6.09 -5.85 6.25
CA LEU A 72 5.46 -5.93 4.93
C LEU A 72 6.44 -5.69 3.77
N VAL A 73 7.57 -5.04 4.03
CA VAL A 73 8.54 -4.64 3.00
C VAL A 73 9.05 -5.80 2.16
N PRO A 74 9.50 -6.94 2.72
CA PRO A 74 10.02 -8.05 1.92
C PRO A 74 9.00 -8.56 0.91
N GLY A 75 7.74 -8.66 1.33
CA GLY A 75 6.64 -9.09 0.48
C GLY A 75 6.29 -8.09 -0.62
N LEU A 76 6.30 -6.79 -0.33
CA LEU A 76 6.03 -5.75 -1.32
C LEU A 76 7.13 -5.63 -2.39
N LEU A 77 8.39 -5.80 -2.01
CA LEU A 77 9.52 -5.67 -2.92
C LEU A 77 9.79 -6.97 -3.70
N PHE A 78 9.74 -8.12 -3.03
CA PHE A 78 10.21 -9.39 -3.58
C PHE A 78 9.11 -10.45 -3.75
N GLY A 79 7.95 -10.27 -3.11
CA GLY A 79 6.84 -11.24 -3.18
C GLY A 79 6.25 -11.36 -4.58
N ARG A 80 5.94 -12.59 -4.99
CA ARG A 80 5.21 -12.91 -6.23
C ARG A 80 4.17 -13.99 -5.93
N PRO A 81 2.87 -13.78 -6.28
CA PRO A 81 2.29 -12.55 -6.82
C PRO A 81 2.30 -11.40 -5.79
N ARG A 82 2.26 -10.14 -6.27
CA ARG A 82 2.36 -8.94 -5.41
C ARG A 82 1.04 -8.49 -4.79
N TRP A 83 -0.09 -8.86 -5.37
CA TRP A 83 -1.41 -8.41 -4.92
C TRP A 83 -1.75 -8.79 -3.46
N PRO A 84 -1.35 -9.96 -2.90
CA PRO A 84 -1.66 -10.29 -1.51
C PRO A 84 -0.96 -9.34 -0.52
N TRP A 85 0.26 -8.90 -0.87
CA TRP A 85 1.05 -7.99 -0.04
C TRP A 85 0.49 -6.56 -0.07
N LEU A 86 -0.03 -6.12 -1.21
CA LEU A 86 -0.78 -4.86 -1.31
C LEU A 86 -2.08 -4.91 -0.49
N ALA A 87 -2.80 -6.03 -0.52
CA ALA A 87 -4.00 -6.21 0.32
C ALA A 87 -3.66 -6.21 1.82
N ALA A 88 -2.59 -6.92 2.21
CA ALA A 88 -2.10 -6.92 3.60
C ALA A 88 -1.71 -5.50 4.06
N ARG A 89 -1.03 -4.73 3.21
CA ARG A 89 -0.69 -3.33 3.46
C ARG A 89 -1.93 -2.43 3.57
N ALA A 90 -2.94 -2.62 2.72
CA ALA A 90 -4.20 -1.90 2.84
C ALA A 90 -4.86 -2.17 4.20
N ALA A 91 -4.89 -3.44 4.65
CA ALA A 91 -5.41 -3.80 5.96
C ALA A 91 -4.58 -3.20 7.10
N SER A 92 -3.26 -3.24 7.03
CA SER A 92 -2.38 -2.65 8.05
C SER A 92 -2.56 -1.14 8.14
N ASN A 93 -2.71 -0.43 7.03
CA ASN A 93 -2.97 1.01 7.01
C ASN A 93 -4.25 1.34 7.79
N LEU A 94 -5.33 0.58 7.62
CA LEU A 94 -6.59 0.79 8.35
C LEU A 94 -6.43 0.57 9.86
N VAL A 95 -5.69 -0.47 10.25
CA VAL A 95 -5.35 -0.72 11.66
C VAL A 95 -4.54 0.45 12.22
N THR A 96 -3.53 0.92 11.49
CA THR A 96 -2.70 2.07 11.87
C THR A 96 -3.52 3.36 12.00
N VAL A 97 -4.45 3.63 11.08
CA VAL A 97 -5.39 4.77 11.16
C VAL A 97 -6.19 4.70 12.46
N GLY A 98 -6.82 3.56 12.76
CA GLY A 98 -7.60 3.37 13.98
C GLY A 98 -6.75 3.51 15.24
N PHE A 99 -5.54 2.97 15.22
CA PHE A 99 -4.58 3.04 16.33
C PHE A 99 -4.14 4.48 16.61
N VAL A 100 -3.70 5.20 15.59
CA VAL A 100 -3.17 6.56 15.71
C VAL A 100 -4.26 7.56 16.11
N LEU A 101 -5.46 7.48 15.51
CA LEU A 101 -6.58 8.36 15.88
C LEU A 101 -7.01 8.18 17.34
N ARG A 102 -6.95 6.96 17.89
CA ARG A 102 -7.29 6.67 19.29
C ARG A 102 -6.24 7.17 20.28
N ARG A 103 -4.99 7.37 19.85
CA ARG A 103 -3.86 7.74 20.71
C ARG A 103 -3.58 9.25 20.77
N GLY A 104 -4.32 10.07 20.03
CA GLY A 104 -4.17 11.53 20.05
C GLY A 104 -4.57 12.15 21.40
N THR A 105 -3.58 12.59 22.17
CA THR A 105 -3.76 13.13 23.54
C THR A 105 -4.11 14.61 23.57
N ASP A 106 -3.55 15.40 22.65
CA ASP A 106 -3.77 16.85 22.54
C ASP A 106 -4.24 17.25 21.13
N ASP A 107 -4.63 18.52 20.96
CA ASP A 107 -5.19 19.01 19.69
C ASP A 107 -4.20 18.94 18.53
N ARG A 108 -2.90 19.16 18.78
CA ARG A 108 -1.87 19.08 17.75
C ARG A 108 -1.69 17.62 17.31
N SER A 109 -1.60 16.70 18.26
CA SER A 109 -1.50 15.26 18.04
C SER A 109 -2.71 14.74 17.26
N ARG A 110 -3.93 15.18 17.62
CA ARG A 110 -5.17 14.81 16.92
C ARG A 110 -5.22 15.36 15.50
N ARG A 111 -4.77 16.60 15.27
CA ARG A 111 -4.69 17.18 13.94
C ARG A 111 -3.69 16.41 13.07
N ASN A 112 -2.50 16.14 13.59
CA ASN A 112 -1.47 15.37 12.90
C ASN A 112 -1.96 13.95 12.58
N ALA A 113 -2.59 13.28 13.54
CA ALA A 113 -3.21 11.97 13.35
C ALA A 113 -4.25 11.97 12.22
N ARG A 114 -5.09 13.01 12.11
CA ARG A 114 -6.08 13.14 11.03
C ARG A 114 -5.42 13.33 9.65
N VAL A 115 -4.41 14.20 9.56
CA VAL A 115 -3.67 14.44 8.30
C VAL A 115 -2.97 13.16 7.85
N PHE A 116 -2.26 12.49 8.76
CA PHE A 116 -1.62 11.21 8.49
C PHE A 116 -2.64 10.14 8.08
N SER A 117 -3.78 10.07 8.79
CA SER A 117 -4.84 9.10 8.47
C SER A 117 -5.46 9.35 7.10
N ALA A 118 -5.63 10.60 6.69
CA ALA A 118 -6.10 10.93 5.34
C ALA A 118 -5.10 10.46 4.27
N ALA A 119 -3.80 10.66 4.50
CA ALA A 119 -2.76 10.15 3.61
C ALA A 119 -2.78 8.61 3.53
N LEU A 120 -2.91 7.92 4.66
CA LEU A 120 -3.05 6.46 4.70
C LEU A 120 -4.32 5.97 4.00
N ALA A 121 -5.43 6.68 4.12
CA ALA A 121 -6.66 6.31 3.42
C ALA A 121 -6.47 6.38 1.89
N LEU A 122 -5.80 7.42 1.38
CA LEU A 122 -5.46 7.51 -0.04
C LEU A 122 -4.53 6.37 -0.48
N ALA A 123 -3.50 6.07 0.30
CA ALA A 123 -2.62 4.93 0.03
C ALA A 123 -3.39 3.61 0.01
N THR A 124 -4.29 3.41 0.96
CA THR A 124 -5.15 2.22 1.07
C THR A 124 -6.03 2.04 -0.16
N VAL A 125 -6.64 3.11 -0.68
CA VAL A 125 -7.45 3.03 -1.90
C VAL A 125 -6.59 2.63 -3.11
N THR A 126 -5.38 3.20 -3.22
CA THR A 126 -4.43 2.82 -4.28
C THR A 126 -4.01 1.36 -4.17
N ASP A 127 -3.69 0.91 -2.96
CA ASP A 127 -3.28 -0.47 -2.67
C ASP A 127 -4.42 -1.45 -3.00
N LEU A 128 -5.66 -1.16 -2.61
CA LEU A 128 -6.83 -1.99 -2.91
C LEU A 128 -7.13 -2.05 -4.42
N ARG A 129 -7.02 -0.93 -5.14
CA ARG A 129 -7.18 -0.91 -6.61
C ARG A 129 -6.11 -1.77 -7.29
N ALA A 130 -4.86 -1.65 -6.85
CA ALA A 130 -3.75 -2.43 -7.38
C ALA A 130 -3.86 -3.92 -7.00
N ALA A 131 -4.31 -4.23 -5.79
CA ALA A 131 -4.55 -5.60 -5.36
C ALA A 131 -5.69 -6.25 -6.16
N TYR A 132 -6.82 -5.54 -6.34
CA TYR A 132 -7.96 -6.05 -7.10
C TYR A 132 -7.61 -6.28 -8.58
N THR A 133 -6.87 -5.36 -9.21
CA THR A 133 -6.40 -5.55 -10.59
C THR A 133 -5.42 -6.72 -10.71
N GLY A 134 -4.50 -6.88 -9.75
CA GLY A 134 -3.54 -7.99 -9.74
C GLY A 134 -4.12 -9.35 -9.34
N ALA A 135 -5.28 -9.38 -8.66
CA ALA A 135 -5.97 -10.60 -8.27
C ALA A 135 -6.96 -11.11 -9.33
N ARG A 136 -7.28 -10.28 -10.35
CA ARG A 136 -8.14 -10.72 -11.45
C ARG A 136 -7.47 -11.89 -12.17
N PRO A 137 -8.14 -13.04 -12.33
CA PRO A 137 -7.63 -14.12 -13.15
C PRO A 137 -7.54 -13.59 -14.58
N THR A 138 -6.35 -13.66 -15.18
CA THR A 138 -6.19 -13.55 -16.63
C THR A 138 -6.98 -14.71 -17.22
N THR A 139 -8.17 -14.43 -17.74
CA THR A 139 -8.94 -15.41 -18.50
C THR A 139 -8.17 -15.71 -19.79
N ALA A 140 -7.29 -16.70 -19.71
CA ALA A 140 -6.81 -17.42 -20.88
C ALA A 140 -8.00 -18.23 -21.40
N THR A 141 -8.68 -17.70 -22.42
CA THR A 141 -9.52 -18.48 -23.33
C THR A 141 -8.66 -19.17 -24.36
#